data_AF-A0A934S0C3-F1
#
_entry.id   AF-A0A934S0C3-F1
#
_cell.length_a   1.000
_cell.length_b   1.000
_cell.length_c   1.000
_cell.angle_alpha   90.00
_cell.angle_beta   90.00
_cell.angle_gamma   90.00
#
_symmetry.space_group_name_H-M   'P 1'
#
loop_
_entity.id
_entity.type
_entity.pdbx_description
1 polymer ?
#
loop_
_entity_poly.entity_id
_entity_poly.type
_entity_poly.pdbx_seq_one_letter_code
_entity_poly.pdbx_strand_id
1 'polypeptide(L)'
;MKSPLKNLMFSLLALSLQSVTGYAASRPGKTFEVFQFPQDQIPRIDGNFDDWDIVPESFAIGLDELSDTVRGKGTDLDPADFNLSVKVAWVKGLNRLYFLYEAYDDYWDFK
;
A
#
# COMPACT_ATOMS: atom_id res chain seq x y z
N MET A 1 -12.17 -38.92 -41.40
CA MET A 1 -10.90 -38.23 -41.08
C MET A 1 -11.24 -36.85 -40.53
N LYS A 2 -11.23 -36.65 -39.20
CA LYS A 2 -11.61 -35.35 -38.59
C LYS A 2 -10.53 -34.33 -38.92
N SER A 3 -10.92 -33.18 -39.47
CA SER A 3 -10.00 -32.10 -39.87
C SER A 3 -9.17 -31.64 -38.66
N PRO A 4 -7.83 -31.68 -38.71
CA PRO A 4 -6.98 -31.23 -37.61
C PRO A 4 -7.11 -29.72 -37.36
N LEU A 5 -7.59 -28.96 -38.35
CA LEU A 5 -7.78 -27.51 -38.28
C LEU A 5 -8.95 -27.11 -37.38
N LYS A 6 -10.00 -27.92 -37.31
CA LYS A 6 -11.17 -27.68 -36.43
C LYS A 6 -10.82 -27.85 -34.95
N ASN A 7 -9.97 -28.84 -34.64
CA ASN A 7 -9.50 -29.06 -33.27
C ASN A 7 -8.53 -27.95 -32.85
N LEU A 8 -7.69 -27.46 -33.77
CA LEU A 8 -6.75 -26.37 -33.51
C LEU A 8 -7.48 -25.03 -33.22
N MET A 9 -8.55 -24.71 -33.96
CA MET A 9 -9.38 -23.53 -33.69
C MET A 9 -10.14 -23.63 -32.36
N PHE A 10 -10.61 -24.82 -31.97
CA PHE A 10 -11.25 -25.03 -30.66
C PHE A 10 -10.26 -24.88 -29.50
N SER A 11 -9.02 -25.33 -29.68
CA SER A 11 -7.94 -25.17 -28.69
C SER A 11 -7.49 -23.71 -28.54
N LEU A 12 -7.45 -22.94 -29.63
CA LEU A 12 -7.11 -21.50 -29.60
C LEU A 12 -8.20 -20.66 -28.91
N LEU A 13 -9.48 -21.02 -29.04
CA LEU A 13 -10.59 -20.33 -28.39
C LEU A 13 -10.70 -20.68 -26.89
N ALA A 14 -10.29 -21.89 -26.48
CA ALA A 14 -10.22 -22.28 -25.07
C ALA A 14 -9.05 -21.60 -24.33
N LEU A 15 -7.97 -21.24 -25.04
CA LEU A 15 -6.82 -20.55 -24.47
C LEU A 15 -7.06 -19.05 -24.22
N SER A 16 -8.00 -18.42 -24.95
CA SER A 16 -8.31 -17.00 -24.79
C SER A 16 -9.28 -16.69 -23.64
N LEU A 17 -9.81 -17.70 -22.94
CA LEU A 17 -10.63 -17.50 -21.73
C LEU A 17 -9.83 -17.50 -20.42
N GLN A 18 -8.51 -17.72 -20.47
CA GLN A 18 -7.64 -17.52 -19.31
C GLN A 18 -7.18 -16.07 -19.26
N SER A 19 -8.14 -15.16 -19.25
CA SER A 19 -7.93 -13.75 -18.96
C SER A 19 -7.47 -13.64 -17.51
N VAL A 20 -6.16 -13.66 -17.31
CA VAL A 20 -5.41 -13.08 -16.19
C VAL A 20 -6.26 -12.94 -14.92
N THR A 21 -6.38 -14.03 -14.15
CA THR A 21 -6.78 -13.91 -12.75
C THR A 21 -5.74 -13.02 -12.08
N GLY A 22 -6.20 -11.84 -11.67
CA GLY A 22 -5.40 -10.66 -11.41
C GLY A 22 -4.27 -10.87 -10.40
N TYR A 23 -3.32 -9.94 -10.45
CA TYR A 23 -2.35 -9.70 -9.40
C TYR A 23 -3.02 -9.91 -8.03
N ALA A 24 -2.69 -11.03 -7.38
CA ALA A 24 -3.17 -11.30 -6.03
C ALA A 24 -2.48 -10.28 -5.14
N ALA A 25 -3.13 -9.14 -4.89
CA ALA A 25 -2.71 -8.23 -3.85
C ALA A 25 -2.54 -9.06 -2.57
N SER A 26 -1.49 -8.80 -1.80
CA SER A 26 -1.25 -9.49 -0.52
C SER A 26 -2.46 -9.38 0.41
N ARG A 27 -3.29 -8.34 0.24
CA ARG A 27 -4.54 -8.11 0.95
C ARG A 27 -5.71 -7.91 -0.05
N PRO A 28 -6.35 -8.99 -0.54
CA PRO A 28 -7.49 -8.88 -1.44
C PRO A 28 -8.64 -8.07 -0.82
N GLY A 29 -9.25 -7.18 -1.59
CA GLY A 29 -10.39 -6.35 -1.14
C GLY A 29 -10.02 -5.15 -0.27
N LYS A 30 -8.72 -4.93 0.02
CA LYS A 30 -8.23 -3.73 0.71
C LYS A 30 -7.54 -2.79 -0.29
N THR A 31 -7.83 -1.51 -0.16
CA THR A 31 -7.17 -0.45 -0.93
C THR A 31 -6.67 0.60 0.05
N PHE A 32 -5.44 1.05 -0.16
CA PHE A 32 -4.83 2.15 0.57
C PHE A 32 -4.72 3.34 -0.37
N GLU A 33 -5.22 4.48 0.10
CA GLU A 33 -5.19 5.70 -0.70
C GLU A 33 -3.80 6.34 -0.62
N VAL A 34 -3.37 6.92 -1.74
CA VAL A 34 -2.10 7.66 -1.83
C VAL A 34 -2.42 9.06 -2.30
N PHE A 35 -2.06 10.05 -1.49
CA PHE A 35 -2.38 11.45 -1.78
C PHE A 35 -1.52 11.99 -2.93
N GLN A 36 -2.08 12.80 -3.82
CA GLN A 36 -1.32 13.49 -4.86
C GLN A 36 -1.11 14.95 -4.44
N PHE A 37 0.12 15.30 -4.07
CA PHE A 37 0.53 16.67 -3.83
C PHE A 37 0.57 17.49 -5.13
N PRO A 38 0.13 18.76 -5.09
CA PRO A 38 0.44 19.75 -6.11
C PRO A 38 1.95 19.94 -6.30
N GLN A 39 2.37 20.31 -7.52
CA GLN A 39 3.79 20.46 -7.86
C GLN A 39 4.46 21.66 -7.16
N ASP A 40 3.67 22.63 -6.71
CA ASP A 40 4.08 23.81 -5.94
C ASP A 40 3.99 23.61 -4.42
N GLN A 41 3.53 22.44 -3.96
CA GLN A 41 3.42 22.06 -2.54
C GLN A 41 4.14 20.74 -2.28
N ILE A 42 5.40 20.66 -2.74
CA ILE A 42 6.23 19.47 -2.51
C ILE A 42 6.56 19.38 -1.02
N PRO A 43 6.20 18.28 -0.33
CA PRO A 43 6.50 18.14 1.10
C PRO A 43 8.01 18.06 1.33
N ARG A 44 8.48 18.73 2.38
CA ARG A 44 9.89 18.79 2.75
C ARG A 44 10.29 17.65 3.69
N ILE A 45 11.57 17.31 3.68
CA ILE A 45 12.17 16.30 4.57
C ILE A 45 13.04 17.05 5.59
N ASP A 46 12.38 17.76 6.51
CA ASP A 46 13.03 18.63 7.50
C ASP A 46 12.53 18.38 8.94
N GLY A 47 11.60 17.43 9.13
CA GLY A 47 11.00 17.12 10.43
C GLY A 47 9.87 18.07 10.83
N ASN A 48 9.51 19.05 10.00
CA ASN A 48 8.24 19.78 10.11
C ASN A 48 7.17 19.06 9.27
N PHE A 49 6.00 18.82 9.87
CA PHE A 49 4.91 18.07 9.23
C PHE A 49 3.80 18.97 8.67
N ASP A 50 3.88 20.30 8.82
CA ASP A 50 2.85 21.25 8.37
C ASP A 50 2.47 21.08 6.88
N ASP A 51 3.42 20.68 6.03
CA ASP A 51 3.16 20.42 4.61
C ASP A 51 2.09 19.31 4.39
N TRP A 52 1.89 18.44 5.39
CA TRP A 52 0.95 17.30 5.34
C TRP A 52 -0.44 17.61 5.87
N ASP A 53 -0.70 18.81 6.41
CA ASP A 53 -2.01 19.19 6.96
C ASP A 53 -3.14 19.14 5.91
N ILE A 54 -2.79 19.24 4.63
CA ILE A 54 -3.75 19.12 3.52
C ILE A 54 -4.20 17.68 3.26
N VAL A 55 -3.50 16.69 3.82
CA VAL A 55 -3.77 15.26 3.62
C VAL A 55 -4.82 14.80 4.65
N PRO A 56 -6.03 14.40 4.22
CA PRO A 56 -7.09 14.00 5.14
C PRO A 56 -6.71 12.79 5.99
N GLU A 57 -7.31 12.68 7.18
CA GLU A 57 -7.04 11.55 8.08
C GLU A 57 -7.47 10.19 7.51
N SER A 58 -8.39 10.17 6.53
CA SER A 58 -8.76 8.92 5.84
C SER A 58 -7.61 8.28 5.05
N PHE A 59 -6.54 9.02 4.78
CA PHE A 59 -5.32 8.51 4.13
C PHE A 59 -4.32 7.92 5.14
N ALA A 60 -4.57 8.07 6.44
CA ALA A 60 -3.72 7.51 7.48
C ALA A 60 -3.91 5.99 7.56
N ILE A 61 -2.79 5.28 7.61
CA ILE A 61 -2.72 3.85 7.88
C ILE A 61 -2.23 3.69 9.30
N GLY A 62 -3.10 3.19 10.18
CA GLY A 62 -2.83 3.04 11.60
C GLY A 62 -2.32 1.65 11.99
N LEU A 63 -2.13 1.47 13.30
CA LEU A 63 -1.72 0.22 13.92
C LEU A 63 -2.69 -0.94 13.62
N ASP A 64 -3.97 -0.65 13.43
CA ASP A 64 -5.04 -1.61 13.11
C ASP A 64 -4.87 -2.29 11.75
N GLU A 65 -4.01 -1.73 10.89
CA GLU A 65 -3.66 -2.29 9.59
C GLU A 65 -2.38 -3.15 9.61
N LEU A 66 -1.74 -3.30 10.77
CA LEU A 66 -0.47 -4.01 10.95
C LEU A 66 -0.62 -5.34 11.69
N SER A 67 0.39 -6.19 11.51
CA SER A 67 0.56 -7.44 12.24
C SER A 67 2.02 -7.62 12.60
N ASP A 68 2.29 -7.94 13.86
CA ASP A 68 3.60 -8.41 14.29
C ASP A 68 3.87 -9.80 13.72
N THR A 69 5.05 -9.94 13.09
CA THR A 69 5.51 -11.16 12.44
C THR A 69 6.74 -11.77 13.13
N VAL A 70 7.28 -11.10 14.16
CA VAL A 70 8.55 -11.47 14.80
C VAL A 70 8.35 -11.90 16.25
N ARG A 71 7.59 -11.13 17.06
CA ARG A 71 7.37 -11.46 18.48
C ARG A 71 6.12 -12.32 18.72
N GLY A 72 5.35 -12.59 17.66
CA GLY A 72 4.19 -13.48 17.70
C GLY A 72 2.93 -12.86 18.30
N LYS A 73 2.87 -11.52 18.44
CA LYS A 73 1.64 -10.82 18.87
C LYS A 73 0.56 -10.82 17.77
N GLY A 74 0.91 -11.07 16.52
CA GLY A 74 -0.06 -11.01 15.41
C GLY A 74 -0.70 -9.62 15.34
N THR A 75 -2.03 -9.56 15.36
CA THR A 75 -2.80 -8.30 15.40
C THR A 75 -3.17 -7.85 16.81
N ASP A 76 -2.71 -8.54 17.86
CA ASP A 76 -2.92 -8.17 19.27
C ASP A 76 -1.86 -7.14 19.69
N LEU A 77 -1.99 -5.93 19.16
CA LEU A 77 -1.06 -4.81 19.36
C LEU A 77 -1.66 -3.82 20.36
N ASP A 78 -0.85 -3.39 21.32
CA ASP A 78 -1.24 -2.38 22.32
C ASP A 78 -0.73 -0.99 21.90
N PRO A 79 -1.61 -0.04 21.55
CA PRO A 79 -1.22 1.32 21.21
C PRO A 79 -0.47 2.09 22.32
N ALA A 80 -0.57 1.64 23.58
CA ALA A 80 0.18 2.24 24.69
C ALA A 80 1.64 1.77 24.77
N ASP A 81 1.96 0.61 24.19
CA ASP A 81 3.31 0.05 24.01
C ASP A 81 3.92 0.66 22.73
N PHE A 82 3.21 0.52 21.60
CA PHE A 82 3.63 1.07 20.31
C PHE A 82 2.42 1.49 19.47
N ASN A 83 2.49 2.69 18.89
CA ASN A 83 1.47 3.17 17.95
C ASN A 83 2.11 3.88 16.76
N LEU A 84 1.43 3.86 15.62
CA LEU A 84 1.87 4.58 14.44
C LEU A 84 0.72 5.13 13.62
N SER A 85 1.06 6.11 12.79
CA SER A 85 0.26 6.61 11.68
C SER A 85 1.16 6.84 10.48
N VAL A 86 0.76 6.31 9.32
CA VAL A 86 1.48 6.50 8.07
C VAL A 86 0.58 7.14 7.02
N LYS A 87 1.05 8.24 6.44
CA LYS A 87 0.44 8.84 5.24
C LYS A 87 1.43 8.71 4.08
N VAL A 88 0.93 8.28 2.93
CA VAL A 88 1.73 8.10 1.71
C VAL A 88 1.26 9.07 0.65
N ALA A 89 2.20 9.71 -0.03
CA ALA A 89 1.88 10.64 -1.08
C ALA A 89 2.88 10.60 -2.24
N TRP A 90 2.50 11.18 -3.36
CA TRP A 90 3.37 11.44 -4.51
C TRP A 90 3.11 12.84 -5.05
N VAL A 91 4.02 13.37 -5.86
CA VAL A 91 3.85 14.68 -6.50
C VAL A 91 3.59 14.49 -7.99
N LYS A 92 2.56 15.17 -8.51
CA LYS A 92 2.22 15.14 -9.94
C LYS A 92 3.45 15.51 -10.79
N GLY A 93 3.79 14.63 -11.74
CA GLY A 93 4.92 14.85 -12.65
C GLY A 93 6.30 14.51 -12.07
N LEU A 94 6.39 14.02 -10.82
CA LEU A 94 7.62 13.52 -10.23
C LEU A 94 7.54 12.01 -10.01
N ASN A 95 8.67 11.32 -10.20
CA ASN A 95 8.80 9.90 -9.86
C ASN A 95 9.32 9.76 -8.42
N ARG A 96 8.55 10.23 -7.43
CA ARG A 96 8.92 10.15 -6.02
C ARG A 96 7.69 9.92 -5.14
N LEU A 97 7.81 8.94 -4.24
CA LEU A 97 6.90 8.73 -3.12
C LEU A 97 7.48 9.40 -1.87
N TYR A 98 6.57 9.93 -1.05
CA TYR A 98 6.84 10.54 0.25
C TYR A 98 6.05 9.78 1.30
N PHE A 99 6.66 9.59 2.46
CA PHE A 99 6.09 8.89 3.60
C PHE A 99 6.20 9.80 4.81
N LEU A 100 5.07 10.18 5.39
CA LEU A 100 5.02 10.70 6.75
C LEU A 100 4.81 9.50 7.66
N TYR A 101 5.83 9.21 8.47
CA TYR A 101 5.80 8.15 9.46
C TYR A 101 5.86 8.80 10.83
N GLU A 102 4.75 8.73 11.55
CA GLU A 102 4.63 9.21 12.91
C GLU A 102 4.47 8.00 13.80
N ALA A 103 5.36 7.84 14.78
CA ALA A 103 5.31 6.72 15.70
C ALA A 103 5.56 7.15 17.14
N TYR A 104 4.89 6.45 18.03
CA TYR A 104 5.10 6.48 19.45
C TYR A 104 5.52 5.08 19.88
N ASP A 105 6.50 5.02 20.77
CA ASP A 105 6.94 3.81 21.45
C ASP A 105 7.29 4.21 22.88
N ASP A 106 6.92 3.39 23.85
CA ASP A 106 7.27 3.61 25.25
C ASP A 106 8.76 3.32 25.54
N TYR A 107 9.45 2.66 24.60
CA TYR A 107 10.85 2.33 24.67
C TYR A 107 11.55 2.43 23.30
N TRP A 108 12.53 3.34 23.21
CA TRP A 108 13.37 3.44 22.04
C TRP A 108 14.80 2.96 22.32
N ASP A 109 15.30 2.05 21.48
CA ASP A 109 16.72 1.68 21.43
C ASP A 109 17.33 2.10 20.09
N PHE A 110 18.18 3.13 20.13
CA PHE A 110 18.84 3.70 18.94
C PHE A 110 20.34 3.36 18.87
N LYS A 111 20.77 2.33 19.61
CA LYS A 111 22.18 1.95 19.70
C LYS A 111 22.67 1.11 18.52
#